data_AF-A0A172XZB9-F1
#
_entry.id   AF-A0A172XZB9-F1
#
_cell.length_a   1.000
_cell.length_b   1.000
_cell.length_c   1.000
_cell.angle_alpha   90.00
_cell.angle_beta   90.00
_cell.angle_gamma   90.00
#
_symmetry.space_group_name_H-M   'P 1'
#
loop_
_entity.id
_entity.type
_entity.pdbx_description
1 polymer ?
#
loop_
_entity_poly.entity_id
_entity_poly.type
_entity_poly.pdbx_seq_one_letter_code
_entity_poly.pdbx_strand_id
1 'polypeptide(L)'
;MEEQSAFEEFDVKSNFVRRRSLLPVWIKIFIWLFFFTGVVGAFILAFGFFMKNTELSLYGLETTEPYSLTGILISFLFVFKGIASYGLWFEEDWGIKVAKIDAILGFIICGIVMIVLPFFTKHFMLRFELAVLIPYFLKLQKIEKNWIRI
;
A
#
# COMPACT_ATOMS: atom_id res chain seq x y z
N MET A 1 -15.82 -44.99 32.72
CA MET A 1 -14.92 -44.91 31.56
C MET A 1 -15.26 -43.59 30.89
N GLU A 2 -14.47 -42.57 31.18
CA GLU A 2 -14.59 -41.25 30.55
C GLU A 2 -14.01 -41.39 29.15
N GLU A 3 -14.86 -41.40 28.12
CA GLU A 3 -14.42 -41.19 26.75
C GLU A 3 -14.01 -39.72 26.62
N GLN A 4 -12.77 -39.42 27.03
CA GLN A 4 -12.11 -38.18 26.63
C GLN A 4 -12.02 -38.19 25.11
N SER A 5 -12.85 -37.33 24.53
CA SER A 5 -13.11 -37.18 23.12
C SER A 5 -11.81 -37.01 22.33
N ALA A 6 -11.48 -37.98 21.49
CA ALA A 6 -10.41 -37.87 20.48
C ALA A 6 -10.60 -36.68 19.51
N PHE A 7 -11.76 -35.99 19.58
CA PHE A 7 -12.02 -34.76 18.84
C PHE A 7 -11.47 -33.50 19.53
N GLU A 8 -11.28 -33.48 20.85
CA GLU A 8 -10.69 -32.32 21.54
C GLU A 8 -9.21 -32.14 21.15
N GLU A 9 -8.49 -33.23 20.87
CA GLU A 9 -7.08 -33.17 20.42
C GLU A 9 -6.95 -32.62 18.99
N PHE A 10 -8.00 -32.74 18.15
CA PHE A 10 -8.04 -32.15 16.81
C PHE A 10 -8.40 -30.66 16.81
N ASP A 11 -9.19 -30.18 17.78
CA ASP A 11 -9.56 -28.76 17.90
C ASP A 11 -8.39 -27.88 18.37
N VAL A 12 -7.39 -28.45 19.04
CA VAL A 12 -6.20 -27.71 19.49
C VAL A 12 -5.27 -27.33 18.31
N LYS A 13 -5.39 -27.96 17.13
CA LYS A 13 -4.37 -27.87 16.07
C LYS A 13 -4.63 -26.83 14.97
N SER A 14 -5.71 -26.04 15.03
CA SER A 14 -6.06 -25.09 13.94
C SER A 14 -5.80 -23.61 14.25
N ASN A 15 -5.32 -23.27 15.45
CA ASN A 15 -4.93 -21.89 15.81
C ASN A 15 -3.58 -21.47 15.21
N PHE A 16 -3.33 -21.78 13.95
CA PHE A 16 -2.35 -21.01 13.18
C PHE A 16 -2.97 -19.64 12.93
N VAL A 17 -2.72 -18.70 13.85
CA VAL A 17 -3.14 -17.31 13.68
C VAL A 17 -2.42 -16.77 12.45
N ARG A 18 -3.07 -16.84 11.28
CA ARG A 18 -2.52 -16.29 10.04
C ARG A 18 -2.26 -14.81 10.22
N ARG A 19 -1.13 -14.31 9.73
CA ARG A 19 -0.75 -12.90 9.88
C ARG A 19 -1.77 -11.96 9.23
N ARG A 20 -2.42 -12.41 8.13
CA ARG A 20 -3.56 -11.72 7.48
C ARG A 20 -4.75 -11.45 8.41
N SER A 21 -4.93 -12.21 9.49
CA SER A 21 -6.03 -11.98 10.45
C SER A 21 -5.87 -10.67 11.22
N LEU A 22 -4.62 -10.21 11.39
CA LEU A 22 -4.30 -8.96 12.08
C LEU A 22 -4.69 -7.72 11.25
N LEU A 23 -4.81 -7.88 9.93
CA LEU A 23 -5.14 -6.80 9.01
C LEU A 23 -6.66 -6.52 9.04
N PRO A 24 -7.09 -5.28 9.34
CA PRO A 24 -8.48 -4.86 9.21
C PRO A 24 -9.01 -5.07 7.79
N VAL A 25 -10.31 -5.35 7.65
CA VAL A 25 -10.96 -5.57 6.35
C VAL A 25 -10.72 -4.41 5.38
N TRP A 26 -10.78 -3.17 5.88
CA TRP A 26 -10.51 -1.98 5.07
C TRP A 26 -9.08 -2.01 4.47
N ILE A 27 -8.06 -2.38 5.24
CA ILE A 27 -6.68 -2.50 4.70
C ILE A 27 -6.59 -3.59 3.64
N LYS A 28 -7.32 -4.70 3.79
CA LYS A 28 -7.36 -5.77 2.77
C LYS A 28 -7.91 -5.29 1.44
N ILE A 29 -8.93 -4.42 1.46
CA ILE A 29 -9.48 -3.79 0.24
C ILE A 29 -8.41 -2.92 -0.43
N PHE A 30 -7.72 -2.07 0.35
CA PHE A 30 -6.64 -1.23 -0.17
C PHE A 30 -5.46 -2.02 -0.71
N ILE A 31 -5.08 -3.12 -0.06
CA ILE A 31 -4.05 -4.04 -0.55
C ILE A 31 -4.40 -4.54 -1.94
N TRP A 32 -5.65 -4.97 -2.15
CA TRP A 32 -6.06 -5.50 -3.45
C TRP A 32 -6.08 -4.41 -4.54
N LEU A 33 -6.58 -3.22 -4.19
CA LEU A 33 -6.58 -2.06 -5.08
C LEU A 33 -5.15 -1.70 -5.49
N PHE A 34 -4.24 -1.51 -4.54
CA PHE A 34 -2.85 -1.13 -4.78
C PHE A 34 -2.03 -2.24 -5.44
N PHE A 35 -2.36 -3.51 -5.19
CA PHE A 35 -1.75 -4.62 -5.91
C PHE A 35 -2.08 -4.52 -7.41
N PHE A 36 -3.37 -4.34 -7.75
CA PHE A 36 -3.77 -4.17 -9.15
C PHE A 36 -3.18 -2.90 -9.77
N THR A 37 -3.20 -1.77 -9.04
CA THR A 37 -2.61 -0.51 -9.55
C THR A 37 -1.10 -0.63 -9.74
N GLY A 38 -0.40 -1.39 -8.89
CA GLY A 38 1.04 -1.62 -9.05
C GLY A 38 1.37 -2.50 -10.25
N VAL A 39 0.54 -3.50 -10.54
CA VAL A 39 0.65 -4.29 -11.77
C VAL A 39 0.42 -3.39 -12.99
N VAL A 40 -0.62 -2.55 -12.98
CA VAL A 40 -0.87 -1.56 -14.04
C VAL A 40 0.31 -0.60 -14.19
N GLY A 41 0.88 -0.10 -13.09
CA GLY A 41 2.08 0.75 -13.11
C GLY A 41 3.29 0.07 -13.75
N ALA A 42 3.50 -1.23 -13.48
CA ALA A 42 4.55 -2.01 -14.13
C ALA A 42 4.29 -2.17 -15.64
N PHE A 43 3.04 -2.41 -16.05
CA PHE A 43 2.66 -2.44 -17.46
C PHE A 43 2.87 -1.09 -18.15
N ILE A 44 2.58 0.03 -17.47
CA ILE A 44 2.84 1.37 -17.99
C ILE A 44 4.34 1.62 -18.13
N LEU A 45 5.18 1.14 -17.21
CA LEU A 45 6.64 1.22 -17.42
C LEU A 45 7.13 0.37 -18.59
N ALA A 46 6.57 -0.83 -18.77
CA ALA A 46 6.98 -1.75 -19.83
C ALA A 46 6.49 -1.34 -21.24
N PHE A 47 5.25 -0.85 -21.33
CA PHE A 47 4.57 -0.56 -22.60
C PHE A 47 4.20 0.91 -22.78
N GLY A 48 4.55 1.79 -21.85
CA GLY A 48 4.17 3.20 -21.86
C GLY A 48 4.65 3.96 -23.09
N PHE A 49 5.70 3.49 -23.76
CA PHE A 49 6.15 4.06 -25.04
C PHE A 49 5.08 3.97 -26.14
N PHE A 50 4.23 2.94 -26.12
CA PHE A 50 3.14 2.78 -27.09
C PHE A 50 1.89 3.60 -26.72
N MET A 51 1.80 4.09 -25.48
CA MET A 51 0.63 4.83 -24.98
C MET A 51 0.85 6.33 -25.16
N LYS A 52 0.06 6.97 -26.03
CA LYS A 52 0.26 8.39 -26.39
C LYS A 52 -0.35 9.39 -25.42
N ASN A 53 -1.31 9.00 -24.58
CA ASN A 53 -1.95 9.88 -23.59
C ASN A 53 -2.45 9.05 -22.41
N THR A 54 -1.64 8.93 -21.35
CA THR A 54 -2.08 8.25 -20.12
C THR A 54 -2.04 9.25 -18.99
N GLU A 55 -3.22 9.56 -18.45
CA GLU A 55 -3.31 10.41 -17.27
C GLU A 55 -2.82 9.62 -16.05
N LEU A 56 -1.66 10.03 -15.55
CA LEU A 56 -1.05 9.50 -14.35
C LEU A 56 -1.14 10.56 -13.25
N SER A 57 -1.84 10.22 -12.18
CA SER A 57 -1.97 11.08 -11.00
C SER A 57 -1.70 10.29 -9.73
N LEU A 58 -0.73 10.71 -8.92
CA LEU A 58 -0.50 10.13 -7.60
C LEU A 58 0.16 11.13 -6.67
N TYR A 59 -0.35 11.24 -5.43
CA TYR A 59 0.16 12.19 -4.42
C TYR A 59 0.26 13.63 -4.92
N GLY A 60 -0.53 13.92 -5.96
CA GLY A 60 -0.58 15.20 -6.63
C GLY A 60 0.47 15.56 -7.62
N LEU A 61 1.30 14.60 -7.96
CA LEU A 61 2.02 14.65 -9.21
C LEU A 61 1.03 14.21 -10.29
N GLU A 62 0.90 15.02 -11.33
CA GLU A 62 0.01 14.79 -12.45
C GLU A 62 0.80 14.93 -13.74
N THR A 63 0.60 14.00 -14.68
CA THR A 63 1.19 14.08 -16.02
C THR A 63 0.37 13.25 -17.01
N THR A 64 0.37 13.68 -18.26
CA THR A 64 -0.24 12.97 -19.39
C THR A 64 0.78 12.13 -20.17
N GLU A 65 2.07 12.35 -19.89
CA GLU A 65 3.20 11.73 -20.59
C GLU A 65 3.86 10.66 -19.70
N PRO A 66 3.64 9.35 -20.00
CA PRO A 66 4.17 8.25 -19.18
C PRO A 66 5.70 8.25 -19.08
N TYR A 67 6.37 8.62 -20.17
CA TYR A 67 7.83 8.63 -20.29
C TYR A 67 8.47 9.99 -19.95
N SER A 68 7.73 10.89 -19.30
CA SER A 68 8.30 12.06 -18.65
C SER A 68 8.96 11.68 -17.31
N LEU A 69 9.87 12.53 -16.79
CA LEU A 69 10.49 12.29 -15.48
C LEU A 69 9.42 12.07 -14.38
N THR A 70 8.36 12.88 -14.42
CA THR A 70 7.22 12.77 -13.51
C THR A 70 6.42 11.48 -13.73
N GLY A 71 6.21 11.07 -14.98
CA GLY A 71 5.44 9.86 -15.32
C GLY A 71 6.16 8.58 -14.89
N ILE A 72 7.48 8.52 -15.08
CA ILE A 72 8.32 7.44 -14.60
C ILE A 72 8.28 7.39 -13.06
N LEU A 73 8.40 8.54 -12.41
CA LEU A 73 8.34 8.61 -10.94
C LEU A 73 6.98 8.15 -10.40
N ILE A 74 5.86 8.62 -10.95
CA ILE A 74 4.51 8.17 -10.56
C ILE A 74 4.34 6.67 -10.79
N SER A 75 4.80 6.15 -11.94
CA SER A 75 4.72 4.73 -12.24
C SER A 75 5.56 3.89 -11.27
N PHE A 76 6.75 4.36 -10.89
CA PHE A 76 7.58 3.71 -9.87
C PHE A 76 6.89 3.68 -8.50
N LEU A 77 6.21 4.76 -8.12
CA LEU A 77 5.42 4.81 -6.89
C LEU A 77 4.26 3.81 -6.90
N PHE A 78 3.56 3.66 -8.05
CA PHE A 78 2.54 2.62 -8.19
C PHE A 78 3.13 1.23 -8.04
N VAL A 79 4.25 0.94 -8.68
CA VAL A 79 4.94 -0.36 -8.54
C VAL A 79 5.35 -0.59 -7.09
N PHE A 80 5.91 0.41 -6.41
CA PHE A 80 6.30 0.31 -5.01
C PHE A 80 5.09 0.00 -4.10
N LYS A 81 3.94 0.60 -4.36
CA LYS A 81 2.66 0.28 -3.68
C LYS A 81 2.22 -1.16 -3.94
N GLY A 82 2.37 -1.62 -5.17
CA GLY A 82 2.11 -3.01 -5.54
C GLY A 82 3.00 -3.98 -4.74
N ILE A 83 4.29 -3.69 -4.63
CA ILE A 83 5.26 -4.50 -3.86
C ILE A 83 4.91 -4.50 -2.37
N ALA A 84 4.59 -3.33 -1.79
CA ALA A 84 4.16 -3.21 -0.41
C ALA A 84 2.90 -4.05 -0.14
N SER A 85 1.93 -3.97 -1.05
CA SER A 85 0.66 -4.70 -0.98
C SER A 85 0.85 -6.19 -1.15
N TYR A 86 1.76 -6.61 -2.04
CA TYR A 86 2.19 -8.00 -2.18
C TYR A 86 2.77 -8.50 -0.86
N GLY A 87 3.74 -7.81 -0.26
CA GLY A 87 4.35 -8.25 1.01
C GLY A 87 3.33 -8.37 2.15
N LEU A 88 2.37 -7.44 2.24
CA LEU A 88 1.29 -7.51 3.22
C LEU A 88 0.31 -8.65 2.93
N TRP A 89 -0.02 -8.89 1.66
CA TRP A 89 -0.92 -9.97 1.28
C TRP A 89 -0.25 -11.32 1.51
N PHE A 90 0.97 -11.54 1.05
CA PHE A 90 1.67 -12.82 1.16
C PHE A 90 2.24 -13.12 2.55
N GLU A 91 1.92 -12.31 3.55
CA GLU A 91 2.31 -12.54 4.95
C GLU A 91 3.82 -12.46 5.20
N GLU A 92 4.55 -11.77 4.33
CA GLU A 92 6.01 -11.64 4.38
C GLU A 92 6.48 -10.84 5.60
N ASP A 93 7.63 -11.21 6.18
CA ASP A 93 8.23 -10.51 7.33
C ASP A 93 8.56 -9.04 7.01
N TRP A 94 8.94 -8.78 5.76
CA TRP A 94 9.29 -7.45 5.28
C TRP A 94 8.06 -6.63 4.84
N GLY A 95 6.89 -7.25 4.68
CA GLY A 95 5.68 -6.61 4.15
C GLY A 95 5.27 -5.37 4.93
N ILE A 96 5.23 -5.47 6.27
CA ILE A 96 4.92 -4.31 7.13
C ILE A 96 5.99 -3.22 7.04
N LYS A 97 7.28 -3.60 6.95
CA LYS A 97 8.37 -2.62 6.86
C LYS A 97 8.27 -1.82 5.57
N VAL A 98 8.07 -2.49 4.44
CA VAL A 98 7.92 -1.83 3.13
C VAL A 98 6.64 -0.98 3.08
N ALA A 99 5.53 -1.47 3.62
CA ALA A 99 4.30 -0.70 3.72
C ALA A 99 4.41 0.56 4.59
N LYS A 100 5.20 0.51 5.67
CA LYS A 100 5.52 1.70 6.47
C LYS A 100 6.38 2.69 5.69
N ILE A 101 7.37 2.21 4.94
CA ILE A 101 8.20 3.08 4.08
C ILE A 101 7.32 3.74 3.02
N ASP A 102 6.41 3.00 2.38
CA ASP A 102 5.46 3.54 1.41
C ASP A 102 4.57 4.63 2.00
N ALA A 103 4.06 4.43 3.22
CA ALA A 103 3.28 5.45 3.91
C ALA A 103 4.11 6.71 4.24
N ILE A 104 5.35 6.56 4.71
CA ILE A 104 6.24 7.70 4.98
C ILE A 104 6.57 8.45 3.70
N LEU A 105 6.88 7.72 2.63
CA LEU A 105 7.23 8.29 1.34
C LEU A 105 6.04 9.06 0.74
N GLY A 106 4.83 8.51 0.85
CA GLY A 106 3.60 9.22 0.49
C GLY A 106 3.36 10.48 1.33
N PHE A 107 3.62 10.43 2.64
CA PHE A 107 3.54 11.61 3.50
C PHE A 107 4.51 12.71 3.07
N ILE A 108 5.75 12.34 2.74
CA ILE A 108 6.79 13.27 2.27
C ILE A 108 6.39 13.89 0.92
N ILE A 109 6.01 13.06 -0.07
CA ILE A 109 5.63 13.57 -1.40
C ILE A 109 4.40 14.47 -1.31
N CYS A 110 3.33 14.02 -0.63
CA CYS A 110 2.14 14.85 -0.43
C CYS A 110 2.48 16.15 0.30
N GLY A 111 3.34 16.11 1.32
CA GLY A 111 3.79 17.30 2.04
C GLY A 111 4.54 18.29 1.16
N ILE A 112 5.51 17.80 0.38
CA ILE A 112 6.26 18.63 -0.59
C ILE A 112 5.29 19.24 -1.60
N VAL A 113 4.42 18.43 -2.20
CA VAL A 113 3.47 18.88 -3.22
C VAL A 113 2.48 19.90 -2.64
N MET A 114 1.98 19.69 -1.41
CA MET A 114 1.07 20.62 -0.74
C MET A 114 1.75 21.93 -0.34
N ILE A 115 3.05 21.93 -0.06
CA ILE A 115 3.81 23.15 0.21
C ILE A 115 4.16 23.88 -1.09
N VAL A 116 4.62 23.15 -2.11
CA VAL A 116 5.19 23.71 -3.34
C VAL A 116 4.11 24.14 -4.34
N LEU A 117 3.08 23.32 -4.60
CA LEU A 117 2.05 23.64 -5.61
C LEU A 117 1.32 24.96 -5.36
N PRO A 118 0.90 25.31 -4.12
CA PRO A 118 0.20 26.57 -3.89
C PRO A 118 1.00 27.82 -4.26
N PHE A 119 2.34 27.76 -4.30
CA PHE A 119 3.16 28.87 -4.80
C PHE A 119 2.97 29.11 -6.31
N PHE A 120 2.58 28.08 -7.06
CA PHE A 120 2.34 28.16 -8.50
C PHE A 120 0.85 28.33 -8.83
N THR A 121 -0.04 27.65 -8.10
CA THR A 121 -1.47 27.58 -8.45
C THR A 121 -2.37 28.49 -7.60
N LYS A 122 -1.86 29.11 -6.52
CA LYS A 122 -2.59 29.99 -5.57
C LYS A 122 -3.85 29.38 -4.93
N HIS A 123 -4.09 28.08 -5.11
CA HIS A 123 -5.21 27.35 -4.52
C HIS A 123 -4.68 26.27 -3.57
N PHE A 124 -5.10 26.33 -2.31
CA PHE A 124 -4.83 25.27 -1.33
C PHE A 124 -5.84 24.15 -1.49
N MET A 125 -5.42 23.03 -2.08
CA MET A 125 -6.20 21.80 -2.07
C MET A 125 -5.67 20.87 -0.97
N LEU A 126 -6.38 20.82 0.16
CA LEU A 126 -6.14 19.81 1.18
C LEU A 126 -6.47 18.43 0.60
N ARG A 127 -5.46 17.56 0.51
CA ARG A 127 -5.63 16.21 -0.03
C ARG A 127 -6.11 15.26 1.05
N PHE A 128 -7.31 14.70 0.85
CA PHE A 128 -7.87 13.64 1.69
C PHE A 128 -7.00 12.36 1.70
N GLU A 129 -6.11 12.20 0.72
CA GLU A 129 -5.10 11.13 0.69
C GLU A 129 -4.23 11.11 1.97
N LEU A 130 -3.88 12.29 2.51
CA LEU A 130 -3.08 12.38 3.74
C LEU A 130 -3.89 11.93 4.96
N ALA A 131 -5.18 12.27 5.01
CA ALA A 131 -6.07 11.88 6.09
C ALA A 131 -6.28 10.35 6.13
N VAL A 132 -6.18 9.68 4.98
CA VAL A 132 -6.25 8.20 4.86
C VAL A 132 -4.90 7.55 5.21
N LEU A 133 -3.78 8.19 4.89
CA LEU A 133 -2.43 7.67 5.19
C LEU A 133 -2.13 7.56 6.69
N ILE A 134 -2.58 8.54 7.48
CA ILE A 134 -2.35 8.58 8.93
C ILE A 134 -2.93 7.36 9.67
N PRO A 135 -4.24 7.03 9.57
CA PRO A 135 -4.80 5.87 10.25
C PRO A 135 -4.22 4.56 9.72
N TYR A 136 -3.85 4.50 8.44
CA TYR A 136 -3.14 3.37 7.84
C TYR A 136 -1.78 3.13 8.53
N PHE A 137 -0.95 4.17 8.64
CA PHE A 137 0.36 4.09 9.28
C PHE A 137 0.27 3.69 10.76
N LEU A 138 -0.63 4.31 11.52
CA LEU A 138 -0.83 3.98 12.94
C LEU A 138 -1.27 2.53 13.13
N LYS A 139 -2.13 2.01 12.24
CA LYS A 139 -2.53 0.60 12.27
C LYS A 139 -1.38 -0.34 11.97
N LEU A 140 -0.56 -0.04 10.96
CA LEU A 140 0.63 -0.84 10.66
C LEU A 140 1.61 -0.91 11.82
N GLN A 141 1.88 0.21 12.50
CA GLN A 141 2.74 0.24 13.70
C GLN A 141 2.16 -0.61 14.84
N LYS A 142 0.84 -0.58 15.04
CA LYS A 142 0.19 -1.39 16.07
C LYS A 142 0.30 -2.89 15.76
N ILE A 143 0.17 -3.26 14.48
CA ILE A 143 0.20 -4.65 14.02
C ILE A 143 1.63 -5.21 13.95
N GLU A 144 2.63 -4.37 13.66
CA GLU A 144 4.05 -4.75 13.53
C GLU A 144 4.55 -5.61 14.71
N LYS A 145 4.20 -5.21 15.95
CA LYS A 145 4.61 -5.95 17.16
C LYS A 145 4.05 -7.37 17.20
N ASN A 146 2.81 -7.55 16.73
CA ASN A 146 2.16 -8.85 16.69
C ASN A 146 2.60 -9.67 15.47
N TRP A 147 2.90 -9.00 14.36
CA TRP A 147 3.33 -9.63 13.11
C TRP A 147 4.71 -10.29 13.22
N ILE A 148 5.64 -9.68 13.95
CA ILE A 148 6.98 -10.25 14.20
C ILE A 148 6.91 -11.42 15.20
N ARG A 149 5.88 -11.46 16.04
CA ARG A 149 5.73 -12.46 17.11
C ARG A 149 5.08 -13.77 16.62
N ILE A 150 4.39 -13.74 15.48
CA ILE A 150 3.73 -14.89 14.83
C ILE A 150 4.66 -15.47 13.78
#